data_AF-A0A2M4BTD8-F1
#
_entry.id   AF-A0A2M4BTD8-F1
#
_cell.length_a   1.000
_cell.length_b   1.000
_cell.length_c   1.000
_cell.angle_alpha   90.00
_cell.angle_beta   90.00
_cell.angle_gamma   90.00
#
_symmetry.space_group_name_H-M   'P 1'
#
loop_
_entity.id
_entity.type
_entity.pdbx_description
1 polymer ?
#
loop_
_entity_poly.entity_id
_entity_poly.type
_entity_poly.pdbx_seq_one_letter_code
_entity_poly.pdbx_strand_id
1 'polypeptide(L)'
;LHALREEARRSNEEEMQSGNGRERGEDDPEWQITQDMQFLLRVACTTALYPLEYAKTLIQIGYEPIAPRPGRTLFGERRLMLPNVFQYAAYIKSVDGFFGCFRGLSARLVGNFLSSYYGGVVADRLGYSEPRIRKGNARLSHDDDRQLLKVQFVMNLKRNLVVHSTGIVISQPFYVISIRMMAQFVGRERIYTGLVASIKEIWKTEGVAGFFSGLIPRLVCDLGCVLIGSTLTYLLSATIVEGESSRNNLNTLSHFTVSSLLYPYHVVSTCMIVNGSRLKAGNLPMMENYVNWKDCYAKLRATNEHKRGSSLFFRAVPKAITKASNIFAPYPEMK
;
A
#
# COMPACT_ATOMS: atom_id res chain seq x y z
N LEU A 1 20.71 -26.63 12.36
CA LEU A 1 19.64 -27.30 11.56
C LEU A 1 19.19 -28.61 12.19
N HIS A 2 20.09 -29.53 12.57
CA HIS A 2 19.71 -30.77 13.28
C HIS A 2 19.19 -30.52 14.71
N ALA A 3 19.90 -29.68 15.48
CA ALA A 3 19.49 -29.28 16.84
C ALA A 3 18.13 -28.57 16.89
N LEU A 4 17.86 -27.66 15.95
CA LEU A 4 16.57 -26.97 15.80
C LEU A 4 15.42 -27.93 15.43
N ARG A 5 15.73 -29.06 14.78
CA ARG A 5 14.73 -30.07 14.39
C ARG A 5 14.40 -31.00 15.56
N GLU A 6 15.37 -31.23 16.45
CA GLU A 6 15.18 -31.98 17.69
C GLU A 6 14.44 -31.17 18.77
N GLU A 7 14.72 -29.88 18.91
CA GLU A 7 13.95 -28.98 19.79
C GLU A 7 12.48 -28.86 19.33
N ALA A 8 12.25 -28.78 18.02
CA ALA A 8 10.89 -28.79 17.46
C ALA A 8 10.16 -30.12 17.68
N ARG A 9 10.87 -31.26 17.73
CA ARG A 9 10.27 -32.58 18.05
C ARG A 9 9.93 -32.70 19.52
N ARG A 10 10.82 -32.29 20.43
CA ARG A 10 10.56 -32.34 21.88
C ARG A 10 9.41 -31.42 22.28
N SER A 11 9.33 -30.23 21.66
CA SER A 11 8.18 -29.33 21.84
C SER A 11 6.86 -29.95 21.36
N ASN A 12 6.87 -30.72 20.26
CA ASN A 12 5.69 -31.43 19.76
C ASN A 12 5.27 -32.61 20.66
N GLU A 13 6.24 -33.31 21.26
CA GLU A 13 5.98 -34.44 22.17
C GLU A 13 5.42 -33.96 23.52
N GLU A 14 5.85 -32.79 24.01
CA GLU A 14 5.28 -32.14 25.20
C GLU A 14 3.87 -31.57 24.96
N GLU A 15 3.58 -31.06 23.74
CA GLU A 15 2.22 -30.63 23.35
C GLU A 15 1.24 -31.81 23.26
N MET A 16 1.71 -33.00 22.86
CA MET A 16 0.86 -34.19 22.75
C MET A 16 0.46 -34.79 24.11
N GLN A 17 1.23 -34.52 25.17
CA GLN A 17 0.90 -34.94 26.55
C GLN A 17 0.05 -33.93 27.33
N SER A 18 -0.09 -32.68 26.85
CA SER A 18 -0.92 -31.63 27.46
C SER A 18 -2.36 -31.57 26.91
N GLY A 19 -2.81 -32.65 26.26
CA GLY A 19 -4.15 -32.78 25.67
C GLY A 19 -5.28 -32.87 26.70
N ASN A 20 -5.60 -31.77 27.39
CA ASN A 20 -6.95 -31.56 27.94
C ASN A 20 -7.36 -30.08 28.08
N GLY A 21 -6.72 -29.18 27.32
CA GLY A 21 -7.17 -27.79 27.17
C GLY A 21 -8.09 -27.68 25.95
N ARG A 22 -9.40 -27.63 26.18
CA ARG A 22 -10.43 -27.36 25.16
C ARG A 22 -9.96 -26.36 24.11
N GLU A 23 -9.99 -26.79 22.85
CA GLU A 23 -9.87 -25.97 21.65
C GLU A 23 -10.87 -24.79 21.75
N ARG A 24 -10.35 -23.60 22.02
CA ARG A 24 -11.12 -22.35 22.06
C ARG A 24 -10.45 -21.43 21.05
N GLY A 25 -10.78 -21.58 19.77
CA GLY A 25 -10.07 -20.89 18.71
C GLY A 25 -10.80 -20.74 17.37
N GLU A 26 -11.56 -21.73 16.91
CA GLU A 26 -12.16 -21.69 15.56
C GLU A 26 -13.70 -21.80 15.55
N ASP A 27 -14.31 -22.45 16.55
CA ASP A 27 -15.76 -22.68 16.63
C ASP A 27 -16.51 -21.71 17.56
N ASP A 28 -15.84 -20.66 18.05
CA ASP A 28 -16.48 -19.66 18.92
C ASP A 28 -17.27 -18.64 18.06
N PRO A 29 -18.61 -18.56 18.19
CA PRO A 29 -19.43 -17.63 17.40
C PRO A 29 -19.00 -16.17 17.61
N GLU A 30 -18.45 -15.82 18.79
CA GLU A 30 -17.99 -14.46 19.08
C GLU A 30 -16.74 -14.07 18.26
N TRP A 31 -15.85 -15.05 18.00
CA TRP A 31 -14.65 -14.86 17.19
C TRP A 31 -15.00 -14.66 15.71
N GLN A 32 -15.94 -15.45 15.18
CA GLN A 32 -16.43 -15.33 13.80
C GLN A 32 -17.11 -13.97 13.57
N ILE A 33 -17.99 -13.54 14.48
CA ILE A 33 -18.66 -12.22 14.42
C ILE A 33 -17.63 -11.08 14.39
N THR A 34 -16.56 -11.21 15.18
CA THR A 34 -15.50 -10.20 15.24
C THR A 34 -14.73 -10.11 13.93
N GLN A 35 -14.41 -11.24 13.29
CA GLN A 35 -13.74 -11.26 11.98
C GLN A 35 -14.61 -10.68 10.87
N ASP A 36 -15.89 -11.06 10.82
CA ASP A 36 -16.84 -10.55 9.84
C ASP A 36 -17.05 -9.04 9.98
N MET A 37 -17.12 -8.55 11.23
CA MET A 37 -17.24 -7.12 11.50
C MET A 37 -15.98 -6.34 11.07
N GLN A 38 -14.79 -6.88 11.33
CA GLN A 38 -13.53 -6.27 10.87
C GLN A 38 -13.45 -6.24 9.34
N PHE A 39 -13.90 -7.32 8.69
CA PHE A 39 -13.95 -7.42 7.24
C PHE A 39 -14.93 -6.39 6.65
N LEU A 40 -16.16 -6.33 7.17
CA LEU A 40 -17.18 -5.39 6.74
C LEU A 40 -16.73 -3.94 6.94
N LEU A 41 -16.15 -3.63 8.10
CA LEU A 41 -15.61 -2.29 8.39
C LEU A 41 -14.51 -1.92 7.39
N ARG A 42 -13.61 -2.85 7.05
CA ARG A 42 -12.54 -2.62 6.06
C ARG A 42 -13.12 -2.29 4.68
N VAL A 43 -14.12 -3.05 4.22
CA VAL A 43 -14.78 -2.80 2.94
C VAL A 43 -15.53 -1.47 2.94
N ALA A 44 -16.26 -1.17 4.03
CA ALA A 44 -16.98 0.08 4.19
C ALA A 44 -16.05 1.29 4.19
N CYS A 45 -14.96 1.26 4.97
CA CYS A 45 -13.96 2.33 5.00
C CYS A 45 -13.26 2.51 3.64
N THR A 46 -12.88 1.41 2.98
CA THR A 46 -12.25 1.47 1.65
C THR A 46 -13.19 2.11 0.63
N THR A 47 -14.47 1.73 0.66
CA THR A 47 -15.49 2.28 -0.24
C THR A 47 -15.75 3.76 0.06
N ALA A 48 -15.93 4.14 1.33
CA ALA A 48 -16.18 5.52 1.72
C ALA A 48 -15.02 6.46 1.36
N LEU A 49 -13.77 6.00 1.50
CA LEU A 49 -12.56 6.78 1.20
C LEU A 49 -12.11 6.68 -0.27
N TYR A 50 -12.80 5.88 -1.08
CA TYR A 50 -12.40 5.62 -2.47
C TYR A 50 -12.30 6.89 -3.35
N PRO A 51 -13.19 7.90 -3.24
CA PRO A 51 -13.03 9.14 -4.00
C PRO A 51 -11.72 9.88 -3.70
N LEU A 52 -11.21 9.79 -2.45
CA LEU A 52 -9.93 10.39 -2.06
C LEU A 52 -8.76 9.58 -2.60
N GLU A 53 -8.88 8.25 -2.62
CA GLU A 53 -7.90 7.37 -3.24
C GLU A 53 -7.80 7.59 -4.76
N TYR A 54 -8.95 7.81 -5.41
CA TYR A 54 -8.99 8.15 -6.83
C TYR A 54 -8.27 9.48 -7.08
N ALA A 55 -8.61 10.54 -6.34
CA ALA A 55 -7.91 11.81 -6.44
C ALA A 55 -6.40 11.65 -6.18
N LYS A 56 -6.00 10.89 -5.16
CA LYS A 56 -4.58 10.58 -4.88
C LYS A 56 -3.90 9.87 -6.04
N THR A 57 -4.57 8.93 -6.68
CA THR A 57 -4.03 8.19 -7.84
C THR A 57 -3.76 9.13 -9.01
N LEU A 58 -4.68 10.05 -9.30
CA LEU A 58 -4.50 11.06 -10.34
C LEU A 58 -3.34 12.03 -10.02
N ILE A 59 -3.21 12.43 -8.76
CA ILE A 59 -2.06 13.23 -8.28
C ILE A 59 -0.75 12.47 -8.49
N GLN A 60 -0.71 11.17 -8.17
CA GLN A 60 0.51 10.35 -8.29
C GLN A 60 1.03 10.26 -9.73
N ILE A 61 0.13 10.10 -10.69
CA ILE A 61 0.46 10.09 -12.12
C ILE A 61 0.79 11.49 -12.67
N GLY A 62 0.58 12.55 -11.88
CA GLY A 62 0.97 13.93 -12.21
C GLY A 62 -0.13 14.75 -12.88
N TYR A 63 -1.39 14.31 -12.84
CA TYR A 63 -2.50 15.08 -13.36
C TYR A 63 -2.91 16.16 -12.35
N GLU A 64 -2.97 17.43 -12.77
CA GLU A 64 -3.36 18.58 -11.94
C GLU A 64 -4.23 19.56 -12.76
N PRO A 65 -5.57 19.39 -12.79
CA PRO A 65 -6.46 20.17 -13.64
C PRO A 65 -6.77 21.58 -13.11
N ILE A 66 -6.49 21.85 -11.83
CA ILE A 66 -6.80 23.14 -11.19
C ILE A 66 -5.48 23.89 -10.95
N ALA A 67 -5.41 25.12 -11.42
CA ALA A 67 -4.24 25.98 -11.24
C ALA A 67 -3.94 26.21 -9.74
N PRO A 68 -2.67 26.20 -9.34
CA PRO A 68 -2.30 26.48 -7.96
C PRO A 68 -2.53 27.95 -7.62
N ARG A 69 -2.77 28.21 -6.34
CA ARG A 69 -3.03 29.56 -5.82
C ARG A 69 -1.91 29.99 -4.89
N PRO A 70 -1.58 31.30 -4.81
CA PRO A 70 -0.64 31.79 -3.82
C PRO A 70 -1.10 31.44 -2.40
N GLY A 71 -0.21 30.89 -1.59
CA GLY A 71 -0.51 30.49 -0.21
C GLY A 71 0.73 30.46 0.67
N ARG A 72 0.56 29.95 1.90
CA ARG A 72 1.65 29.76 2.86
C ARG A 72 1.74 28.30 3.28
N THR A 73 2.96 27.81 3.44
CA THR A 73 3.22 26.50 4.03
C THR A 73 2.94 26.52 5.54
N LEU A 74 2.94 25.35 6.19
CA LEU A 74 2.80 25.23 7.65
C LEU A 74 3.87 26.04 8.42
N PHE A 75 5.02 26.29 7.80
CA PHE A 75 6.12 27.08 8.37
C PHE A 75 6.11 28.56 7.90
N GLY A 76 5.01 29.03 7.32
CA GLY A 76 4.83 30.43 6.92
C GLY A 76 5.50 30.85 5.61
N GLU A 77 6.26 29.97 4.95
CA GLU A 77 6.91 30.25 3.66
C GLU A 77 5.86 30.47 2.55
N ARG A 78 5.98 31.55 1.78
CA ARG A 78 5.11 31.82 0.62
C ARG A 78 5.42 30.85 -0.51
N ARG A 79 4.42 30.07 -0.95
CA ARG A 79 4.53 29.14 -2.07
C ARG A 79 3.21 29.05 -2.82
N LEU A 80 3.28 28.62 -4.08
CA LEU A 80 2.11 28.20 -4.84
C LEU A 80 1.57 26.89 -4.26
N MET A 81 0.31 26.89 -3.88
CA MET A 81 -0.39 25.78 -3.26
C MET A 81 -1.35 25.14 -4.26
N LEU A 82 -1.21 23.85 -4.47
CA LEU A 82 -2.11 23.01 -5.24
C LEU A 82 -3.42 22.77 -4.46
N PRO A 83 -4.53 22.47 -5.16
CA PRO A 83 -5.80 22.14 -4.51
C PRO A 83 -5.64 20.94 -3.57
N ASN A 84 -6.38 20.96 -2.47
CA ASN A 84 -6.42 19.81 -1.57
C ASN A 84 -7.17 18.63 -2.21
N VAL A 85 -7.00 17.44 -1.65
CA VAL A 85 -7.62 16.21 -2.17
C VAL A 85 -9.16 16.30 -2.25
N PHE A 86 -9.81 17.04 -1.35
CA PHE A 86 -11.27 17.20 -1.35
C PHE A 86 -11.75 18.08 -2.50
N GLN A 87 -11.06 19.19 -2.78
CA GLN A 87 -11.31 20.03 -3.95
C GLN A 87 -11.12 19.22 -5.23
N TYR A 88 -10.11 18.36 -5.24
CA TYR A 88 -9.85 17.51 -6.40
C TYR A 88 -10.92 16.41 -6.55
N ALA A 89 -11.32 15.74 -5.47
CA ALA A 89 -12.43 14.78 -5.49
C ALA A 89 -13.77 15.45 -5.87
N ALA A 90 -14.01 16.68 -5.41
CA ALA A 90 -15.17 17.47 -5.80
C ALA A 90 -15.16 17.83 -7.29
N TYR A 91 -13.98 18.11 -7.85
CA TYR A 91 -13.81 18.30 -9.30
C TYR A 91 -14.09 17.02 -10.08
N ILE A 92 -13.63 15.86 -9.62
CA ILE A 92 -13.97 14.57 -10.25
C ILE A 92 -15.49 14.35 -10.22
N LYS A 93 -16.15 14.64 -9.09
CA LYS A 93 -17.60 14.54 -8.93
C LYS A 93 -18.36 15.50 -9.84
N SER A 94 -17.91 16.75 -9.99
CA SER A 94 -18.60 17.71 -10.87
C SER A 94 -18.51 17.33 -12.34
N VAL A 95 -17.47 16.57 -12.69
CA VAL A 95 -17.18 16.16 -14.05
C VAL A 95 -17.86 14.85 -14.45
N ASP A 96 -17.67 13.78 -13.68
CA ASP A 96 -18.14 12.43 -14.00
C ASP A 96 -19.36 12.01 -13.14
N GLY A 97 -19.86 12.92 -12.31
CA GLY A 97 -20.94 12.65 -11.36
C GLY A 97 -20.48 11.85 -10.14
N PHE A 98 -21.43 11.59 -9.23
CA PHE A 98 -21.16 10.87 -7.99
C PHE A 98 -20.66 9.43 -8.23
N PHE A 99 -21.32 8.70 -9.12
CA PHE A 99 -20.93 7.33 -9.48
C PHE A 99 -19.60 7.28 -10.24
N GLY A 100 -19.22 8.37 -10.91
CA GLY A 100 -17.91 8.53 -11.54
C GLY A 100 -16.75 8.37 -10.56
N CYS A 101 -16.92 8.84 -9.32
CA CYS A 101 -15.91 8.73 -8.26
C CYS A 101 -15.62 7.29 -7.81
N PHE A 102 -16.44 6.32 -8.20
CA PHE A 102 -16.29 4.90 -7.83
C PHE A 102 -15.80 4.03 -8.98
N ARG A 103 -15.31 4.65 -10.05
CA ARG A 103 -14.77 3.94 -11.20
C ARG A 103 -13.52 3.15 -10.82
N GLY A 104 -13.57 1.83 -11.05
CA GLY A 104 -12.49 0.90 -10.70
C GLY A 104 -12.64 0.24 -9.34
N LEU A 105 -13.64 0.63 -8.53
CA LEU A 105 -13.84 0.11 -7.19
C LEU A 105 -14.07 -1.41 -7.20
N SER A 106 -14.85 -1.91 -8.16
CA SER A 106 -15.13 -3.35 -8.28
C SER A 106 -13.86 -4.18 -8.47
N ALA A 107 -12.95 -3.73 -9.34
CA ALA A 107 -11.63 -4.37 -9.50
C ALA A 107 -10.86 -4.33 -8.18
N ARG A 108 -10.82 -3.18 -7.51
CA ARG A 108 -10.10 -3.04 -6.24
C ARG A 108 -10.62 -3.98 -5.16
N LEU A 109 -11.94 -4.06 -4.98
CA LEU A 109 -12.55 -4.94 -3.99
C LEU A 109 -12.20 -6.40 -4.28
N VAL A 110 -12.41 -6.86 -5.52
CA VAL A 110 -12.07 -8.23 -5.93
C VAL A 110 -10.59 -8.54 -5.62
N GLY A 111 -9.67 -7.64 -5.98
CA GLY A 111 -8.25 -7.81 -5.67
C GLY A 111 -7.95 -7.93 -4.17
N ASN A 112 -8.62 -7.11 -3.34
CA ASN A 112 -8.47 -7.17 -1.87
C ASN A 112 -9.02 -8.47 -1.29
N PHE A 113 -10.19 -8.92 -1.76
CA PHE A 113 -10.79 -10.20 -1.35
C PHE A 113 -9.87 -11.37 -1.68
N LEU A 114 -9.41 -11.48 -2.94
CA LEU A 114 -8.51 -12.57 -3.34
C LEU A 114 -7.19 -12.52 -2.58
N SER A 115 -6.59 -11.33 -2.41
CA SER A 115 -5.36 -11.17 -1.63
C SER A 115 -5.53 -11.62 -0.18
N SER A 116 -6.65 -11.28 0.46
CA SER A 116 -6.91 -11.65 1.85
C SER A 116 -7.12 -13.15 1.99
N TYR A 117 -7.90 -13.75 1.09
CA TYR A 117 -8.20 -15.18 1.13
C TYR A 117 -6.95 -16.03 0.83
N TYR A 118 -6.29 -15.80 -0.30
CA TYR A 118 -5.16 -16.62 -0.72
C TYR A 118 -3.86 -16.32 0.04
N GLY A 119 -3.72 -15.11 0.60
CA GLY A 119 -2.54 -14.76 1.42
C GLY A 119 -2.40 -15.67 2.64
N GLY A 120 -3.50 -15.90 3.38
CA GLY A 120 -3.52 -16.82 4.53
C GLY A 120 -3.33 -18.27 4.10
N VAL A 121 -4.12 -18.72 3.12
CA VAL A 121 -4.06 -20.11 2.61
C VAL A 121 -2.66 -20.51 2.17
N VAL A 122 -1.93 -19.64 1.47
CA VAL A 122 -0.57 -19.93 1.01
C VAL A 122 0.43 -19.93 2.17
N ALA A 123 0.30 -19.01 3.13
CA ALA A 123 1.17 -18.99 4.30
C ALA A 123 1.02 -20.27 5.13
N ASP A 124 -0.22 -20.72 5.34
CA ASP A 124 -0.52 -21.93 6.11
C ASP A 124 -0.06 -23.20 5.36
N ARG A 125 -0.27 -23.26 4.03
CA ARG A 125 0.24 -24.38 3.21
C ARG A 125 1.76 -24.48 3.18
N LEU A 126 2.46 -23.36 3.33
CA LEU A 126 3.92 -23.34 3.40
C LEU A 126 4.44 -23.60 4.83
N GLY A 127 3.55 -23.88 5.79
CA GLY A 127 3.91 -24.19 7.18
C GLY A 127 4.25 -22.96 8.02
N TYR A 128 3.87 -21.76 7.56
CA TYR A 128 4.03 -20.52 8.33
C TYR A 128 2.79 -20.24 9.17
N SER A 129 2.49 -21.13 10.12
CA SER A 129 1.34 -20.97 11.03
C SER A 129 1.49 -19.76 11.95
N GLU A 130 0.36 -19.21 12.37
CA GLU A 130 0.32 -18.08 13.29
C GLU A 130 0.93 -18.47 14.64
N PRO A 131 1.94 -17.76 15.14
CA PRO A 131 2.49 -18.09 16.45
C PRO A 131 1.43 -17.82 17.51
N ARG A 132 1.07 -18.86 18.29
CA ARG A 132 0.15 -18.72 19.41
C ARG A 132 0.71 -17.70 20.39
N ILE A 133 -0.03 -16.61 20.63
CA ILE A 133 0.29 -15.66 21.69
C ILE A 133 0.12 -16.39 23.02
N ARG A 134 1.23 -16.86 23.61
CA ARG A 134 1.22 -17.45 24.95
C ARG A 134 0.94 -16.34 25.98
N LYS A 135 -0.33 -16.12 26.30
CA LYS A 135 -0.75 -15.37 27.50
C LYS A 135 -0.51 -16.25 28.74
N GLY A 136 0.75 -16.43 29.11
CA GLY A 136 1.13 -17.20 30.30
C GLY A 136 1.80 -16.31 31.33
N ASN A 137 1.22 -16.21 32.53
CA ASN A 137 1.76 -15.46 33.69
C ASN A 137 3.01 -16.13 34.33
N ALA A 138 3.80 -16.87 33.55
CA ALA A 138 5.01 -17.52 34.05
C ALA A 138 6.17 -16.50 33.99
N ARG A 139 6.79 -16.22 35.15
CA ARG A 139 8.03 -15.43 35.22
C ARG A 139 9.16 -16.25 34.59
N LEU A 140 9.40 -16.05 33.31
CA LEU A 140 10.53 -16.62 32.58
C LEU A 140 11.82 -15.92 33.00
N SER A 141 12.96 -16.60 32.83
CA SER A 141 14.27 -15.97 33.01
C SER A 141 14.46 -14.89 31.94
N HIS A 142 15.17 -13.80 32.25
CA HIS A 142 15.39 -12.68 31.33
C HIS A 142 16.07 -13.11 30.00
N ASP A 143 16.86 -14.18 30.03
CA ASP A 143 17.48 -14.74 28.82
C ASP A 143 16.49 -15.57 27.98
N ASP A 144 15.59 -16.33 28.64
CA ASP A 144 14.52 -17.08 27.98
C ASP A 144 13.52 -16.14 27.29
N ASP A 145 13.19 -15.01 27.92
CA ASP A 145 12.33 -13.97 27.34
C ASP A 145 12.94 -13.38 26.06
N ARG A 146 14.25 -13.11 26.06
CA ARG A 146 14.95 -12.57 24.89
C ARG A 146 15.01 -13.59 23.74
N GLN A 147 15.17 -14.88 24.06
CA GLN A 147 15.11 -15.93 23.04
C GLN A 147 13.71 -16.09 22.46
N LEU A 148 12.67 -16.09 23.30
CA LEU A 148 11.28 -16.17 22.86
C LEU A 148 10.90 -15.00 21.93
N LEU A 149 11.31 -13.77 22.27
CA LEU A 149 11.09 -12.58 21.44
C LEU A 149 11.75 -12.71 20.06
N LYS A 150 12.97 -13.24 19.99
CA LYS A 150 13.68 -13.49 18.73
C LYS A 150 12.94 -14.51 17.87
N VAL A 151 12.53 -15.63 18.47
CA VAL A 151 11.80 -16.69 17.74
C VAL A 151 10.47 -16.16 17.20
N GLN A 152 9.70 -15.47 18.04
CA GLN A 152 8.44 -14.82 17.63
C GLN A 152 8.64 -13.81 16.51
N PHE A 153 9.67 -12.96 16.62
CA PHE A 153 10.01 -11.99 15.56
C PHE A 153 10.32 -12.69 14.22
N VAL A 154 11.18 -13.72 14.23
CA VAL A 154 11.58 -14.43 13.01
C VAL A 154 10.39 -15.16 12.38
N MET A 155 9.56 -15.81 13.18
CA MET A 155 8.35 -16.48 12.68
C MET A 155 7.36 -15.48 12.07
N ASN A 156 7.07 -14.39 12.79
CA ASN A 156 6.17 -13.33 12.32
C ASN A 156 6.69 -12.66 11.04
N LEU A 157 7.98 -12.35 10.97
CA LEU A 157 8.58 -11.73 9.79
C LEU A 157 8.47 -12.64 8.57
N LYS A 158 8.78 -13.94 8.71
CA LYS A 158 8.66 -14.91 7.60
C LYS A 158 7.22 -15.03 7.11
N ARG A 159 6.25 -15.20 8.03
CA ARG A 159 4.83 -15.26 7.70
C ARG A 159 4.37 -13.99 6.99
N ASN A 160 4.67 -12.82 7.54
CA ASN A 160 4.28 -11.53 6.96
C ASN A 160 4.86 -11.34 5.55
N LEU A 161 6.15 -11.65 5.33
CA LEU A 161 6.74 -11.54 3.99
C LEU A 161 6.04 -12.45 2.97
N VAL A 162 5.67 -13.68 3.35
CA VAL A 162 4.96 -14.62 2.47
C VAL A 162 3.53 -14.15 2.19
N VAL A 163 2.79 -13.74 3.22
CA VAL A 163 1.41 -13.24 3.09
C VAL A 163 1.39 -11.99 2.20
N HIS A 164 2.25 -11.02 2.46
CA HIS A 164 2.30 -9.76 1.71
C HIS A 164 2.76 -9.97 0.25
N SER A 165 3.82 -10.75 0.02
CA SER A 165 4.29 -11.03 -1.35
C SER A 165 3.22 -11.75 -2.17
N THR A 166 2.61 -12.79 -1.62
CA THR A 166 1.53 -13.54 -2.27
C THR A 166 0.32 -12.64 -2.54
N GLY A 167 -0.10 -11.86 -1.54
CA GLY A 167 -1.22 -10.94 -1.65
C GLY A 167 -1.01 -9.88 -2.74
N ILE A 168 0.20 -9.34 -2.87
CA ILE A 168 0.53 -8.38 -3.93
C ILE A 168 0.48 -9.05 -5.30
N VAL A 169 1.09 -10.22 -5.48
CA VAL A 169 1.09 -10.93 -6.77
C VAL A 169 -0.34 -11.25 -7.23
N ILE A 170 -1.19 -11.70 -6.30
CA ILE A 170 -2.60 -12.05 -6.60
C ILE A 170 -3.45 -10.80 -6.86
N SER A 171 -3.27 -9.73 -6.09
CA SER A 171 -4.04 -8.49 -6.28
C SER A 171 -3.55 -7.62 -7.43
N GLN A 172 -2.34 -7.83 -7.96
CA GLN A 172 -1.72 -6.94 -8.95
C GLN A 172 -2.58 -6.74 -10.22
N PRO A 173 -3.12 -7.80 -10.86
CA PRO A 173 -3.95 -7.62 -12.07
C PRO A 173 -5.15 -6.70 -11.83
N PHE A 174 -5.81 -6.86 -10.69
CA PHE A 174 -6.97 -6.06 -10.30
C PHE A 174 -6.60 -4.63 -9.92
N TYR A 175 -5.44 -4.46 -9.28
CA TYR A 175 -4.90 -3.15 -8.96
C TYR A 175 -4.57 -2.37 -10.24
N VAL A 176 -3.92 -3.00 -11.23
CA VAL A 176 -3.65 -2.41 -12.55
C VAL A 176 -4.93 -1.93 -13.21
N ILE A 177 -5.96 -2.78 -13.25
CA ILE A 177 -7.26 -2.43 -13.83
C ILE A 177 -7.88 -1.23 -13.10
N SER A 178 -7.90 -1.24 -11.76
CA SER A 178 -8.45 -0.11 -10.98
C SER A 178 -7.71 1.20 -11.30
N ILE A 179 -6.39 1.21 -11.34
CA ILE A 179 -5.59 2.42 -11.59
C ILE A 179 -5.79 2.91 -13.04
N ARG A 180 -5.87 2.03 -14.03
CA ARG A 180 -6.14 2.40 -15.43
C ARG A 180 -7.56 2.93 -15.61
N MET A 181 -8.52 2.31 -14.93
CA MET A 181 -9.90 2.79 -14.89
C MET A 181 -10.00 4.20 -14.28
N MET A 182 -9.18 4.54 -13.27
CA MET A 182 -9.07 5.90 -12.76
C MET A 182 -8.38 6.84 -13.77
N ALA A 183 -7.24 6.42 -14.31
CA ALA A 183 -6.40 7.23 -15.20
C ALA A 183 -7.11 7.66 -16.50
N GLN A 184 -8.09 6.90 -16.99
CA GLN A 184 -8.87 7.29 -18.18
C GLN A 184 -9.65 8.62 -18.02
N PHE A 185 -9.81 9.11 -16.78
CA PHE A 185 -10.36 10.44 -16.50
C PHE A 185 -9.53 11.57 -17.09
N VAL A 186 -8.20 11.42 -17.16
CA VAL A 186 -7.29 12.45 -17.69
C VAL A 186 -7.63 12.76 -19.15
N GLY A 187 -7.79 11.72 -19.96
CA GLY A 187 -8.07 11.83 -21.39
C GLY A 187 -9.56 11.91 -21.76
N ARG A 188 -10.47 11.79 -20.77
CA ARG A 188 -11.91 11.56 -20.96
C ARG A 188 -12.21 10.34 -21.83
N GLU A 189 -11.39 9.31 -21.67
CA GLU A 189 -11.46 8.09 -22.44
C GLU A 189 -12.47 7.11 -21.83
N ARG A 190 -13.01 6.22 -22.66
CA ARG A 190 -13.93 5.14 -22.24
C ARG A 190 -13.42 3.76 -22.68
N ILE A 191 -12.12 3.54 -22.54
CA ILE A 191 -11.45 2.30 -22.95
C ILE A 191 -11.74 1.18 -21.93
N TYR A 192 -11.75 1.51 -20.65
CA TYR A 192 -11.88 0.55 -19.55
C TYR A 192 -13.27 0.63 -18.93
N THR A 193 -14.27 0.06 -19.62
CA THR A 193 -15.70 0.05 -19.23
C THR A 193 -16.06 -1.18 -18.39
N GLY A 194 -15.52 -1.23 -17.18
CA GLY A 194 -15.78 -2.31 -16.23
C GLY A 194 -14.72 -3.41 -16.23
N LEU A 195 -14.82 -4.35 -15.29
CA LEU A 195 -13.75 -5.31 -15.00
C LEU A 195 -13.45 -6.24 -16.18
N VAL A 196 -14.46 -6.91 -16.74
CA VAL A 196 -14.28 -7.91 -17.81
C VAL A 196 -13.80 -7.25 -19.11
N ALA A 197 -14.37 -6.11 -19.47
CA ALA A 197 -13.92 -5.34 -20.63
C ALA A 197 -12.45 -4.91 -20.47
N SER A 198 -12.06 -4.48 -19.27
CA SER A 198 -10.67 -4.11 -18.97
C SER A 198 -9.71 -5.29 -19.07
N ILE A 199 -10.10 -6.47 -18.57
CA ILE A 199 -9.29 -7.69 -18.70
C ILE A 199 -9.07 -8.03 -20.18
N LYS A 200 -10.15 -8.03 -20.97
CA LYS A 200 -10.08 -8.33 -22.40
C LYS A 200 -9.19 -7.34 -23.15
N GLU A 201 -9.29 -6.06 -22.82
CA GLU A 201 -8.49 -5.00 -23.45
C GLU A 201 -7.00 -5.19 -23.15
N ILE A 202 -6.62 -5.31 -21.87
CA ILE A 202 -5.21 -5.48 -21.46
C ILE A 202 -4.63 -6.75 -22.09
N TRP A 203 -5.36 -7.86 -22.07
CA TRP A 203 -4.92 -9.12 -22.65
C TRP A 203 -4.63 -8.99 -24.16
N LYS A 204 -5.49 -8.26 -24.89
CA LYS A 204 -5.34 -8.08 -26.33
C LYS A 204 -4.18 -7.15 -26.70
N THR A 205 -3.91 -6.11 -25.90
CA THR A 205 -2.95 -5.05 -26.26
C THR A 205 -1.56 -5.28 -25.68
N GLU A 206 -1.48 -5.79 -24.46
CA GLU A 206 -0.23 -5.90 -23.69
C GLU A 206 0.07 -7.33 -23.21
N GLY A 207 -0.90 -8.23 -23.37
CA GLY A 207 -0.80 -9.61 -22.90
C GLY A 207 -0.70 -9.70 -21.38
N VAL A 208 -0.05 -10.77 -20.90
CA VAL A 208 0.11 -11.05 -19.46
C VAL A 208 0.95 -9.98 -18.77
N ALA A 209 1.98 -9.44 -19.44
CA ALA A 209 2.88 -8.45 -18.87
C ALA A 209 2.16 -7.17 -18.42
N GLY A 210 1.11 -6.75 -19.15
CA GLY A 210 0.32 -5.57 -18.81
C GLY A 210 -0.34 -5.65 -17.43
N PHE A 211 -0.77 -6.84 -17.00
CA PHE A 211 -1.38 -7.07 -15.68
C PHE A 211 -0.39 -6.97 -14.52
N PHE A 212 0.92 -7.04 -14.78
CA PHE A 212 1.98 -6.97 -13.78
C PHE A 212 2.85 -5.71 -13.91
N SER A 213 2.42 -4.75 -14.73
CA SER A 213 3.04 -3.42 -14.80
C SER A 213 3.09 -2.77 -13.41
N GLY A 214 4.25 -2.22 -13.03
CA GLY A 214 4.48 -1.63 -11.71
C GLY A 214 4.63 -2.62 -10.54
N LEU A 215 4.64 -3.94 -10.76
CA LEU A 215 4.76 -4.93 -9.68
C LEU A 215 6.04 -4.77 -8.84
N ILE A 216 7.19 -4.64 -9.49
CA ILE A 216 8.51 -4.59 -8.82
C ILE A 216 8.58 -3.43 -7.81
N PRO A 217 8.35 -2.15 -8.18
CA PRO A 217 8.38 -1.07 -7.21
C PRO A 217 7.31 -1.22 -6.11
N ARG A 218 6.15 -1.83 -6.40
CA ARG A 218 5.14 -2.13 -5.37
C ARG A 218 5.65 -3.14 -4.34
N LEU A 219 6.29 -4.24 -4.79
CA LEU A 219 6.91 -5.23 -3.91
C LEU A 219 8.03 -4.63 -3.08
N VAL A 220 8.91 -3.82 -3.67
CA VAL A 220 10.01 -3.16 -2.96
C VAL A 220 9.47 -2.24 -1.86
N CYS A 221 8.40 -1.49 -2.14
CA CYS A 221 7.77 -0.62 -1.16
C CYS A 221 7.19 -1.43 0.00
N ASP A 222 6.32 -2.40 -0.29
CA ASP A 222 5.54 -3.08 0.75
C ASP A 222 6.39 -4.06 1.58
N LEU A 223 7.21 -4.88 0.91
CA LEU A 223 8.11 -5.80 1.61
C LEU A 223 9.20 -5.05 2.36
N GLY A 224 9.66 -3.91 1.83
CA GLY A 224 10.57 -3.02 2.56
C GLY A 224 9.93 -2.45 3.83
N CYS A 225 8.66 -2.05 3.76
CA CYS A 225 7.90 -1.58 4.93
C CYS A 225 7.75 -2.66 5.99
N VAL A 226 7.41 -3.89 5.58
CA VAL A 226 7.29 -5.05 6.50
C VAL A 226 8.65 -5.36 7.12
N LEU A 227 9.70 -5.51 6.31
CA LEU A 227 11.02 -5.91 6.79
C LEU A 227 11.63 -4.88 7.74
N ILE A 228 11.66 -3.60 7.35
CA ILE A 228 12.23 -2.54 8.17
C ILE A 228 11.32 -2.28 9.39
N GLY A 229 10.00 -2.26 9.19
CA GLY A 229 9.02 -2.05 10.25
C GLY A 229 9.14 -3.11 11.34
N SER A 230 9.04 -4.39 10.98
CA SER A 230 9.15 -5.48 11.96
C SER A 230 10.52 -5.51 12.64
N THR A 231 11.61 -5.22 11.91
CA THR A 231 12.96 -5.14 12.52
C THR A 231 13.02 -4.02 13.54
N LEU A 232 12.47 -2.85 13.23
CA LEU A 232 12.42 -1.71 14.15
C LEU A 232 11.55 -2.01 15.36
N THR A 233 10.39 -2.65 15.19
CA THR A 233 9.56 -3.14 16.30
C THR A 233 10.37 -4.05 17.23
N TYR A 234 11.08 -5.04 16.67
CA TYR A 234 11.92 -5.95 17.47
C TYR A 234 13.03 -5.22 18.22
N LEU A 235 13.74 -4.29 17.56
CA LEU A 235 14.78 -3.50 18.20
C LEU A 235 14.22 -2.65 19.35
N LEU A 236 13.09 -1.96 19.14
CA LEU A 236 12.45 -1.14 20.17
C LEU A 236 11.98 -1.97 21.37
N SER A 237 11.39 -3.14 21.10
CA SER A 237 10.99 -4.10 22.14
C SER A 237 12.19 -4.66 22.90
N ALA A 238 13.33 -4.83 22.23
CA ALA A 238 14.53 -5.42 22.82
C ALA A 238 15.43 -4.43 23.58
N THR A 239 15.29 -3.12 23.34
CA THR A 239 16.28 -2.11 23.77
C THR A 239 15.76 -0.99 24.67
N ILE A 240 14.53 -0.48 24.52
CA ILE A 240 14.31 0.94 24.93
C ILE A 240 13.13 1.24 25.87
N VAL A 241 11.97 0.61 25.76
CA VAL A 241 10.77 1.20 26.41
C VAL A 241 10.23 0.30 27.52
N GLU A 242 10.20 0.73 28.77
CA GLU A 242 9.33 0.16 29.80
C GLU A 242 7.98 0.90 29.72
N GLY A 243 6.88 0.18 29.42
CA GLY A 243 5.54 0.75 29.27
C GLY A 243 4.89 0.46 27.93
N GLU A 244 3.72 -0.18 27.97
CA GLU A 244 2.97 -0.65 26.80
C GLU A 244 2.50 0.48 25.87
N SER A 245 2.01 1.59 26.43
CA SER A 245 1.52 2.74 25.65
C SER A 245 2.62 3.43 24.85
N SER A 246 3.77 3.71 25.49
CA SER A 246 4.93 4.33 24.82
C SER A 246 5.52 3.42 23.73
N ARG A 247 5.52 2.09 23.95
CA ARG A 247 5.92 1.10 22.93
C ARG A 247 5.02 1.17 21.71
N ASN A 248 3.70 1.17 21.91
CA ASN A 248 2.73 1.16 20.83
C ASN A 248 2.77 2.46 20.01
N ASN A 249 2.90 3.61 20.68
CA ASN A 249 3.05 4.92 20.01
C ASN A 249 4.33 4.99 19.19
N LEU A 250 5.47 4.59 19.76
CA LEU A 250 6.76 4.62 19.07
C LEU A 250 6.82 3.63 17.90
N ASN A 251 6.20 2.45 18.06
CA ASN A 251 6.07 1.48 16.97
C ASN A 251 5.23 2.04 15.82
N THR A 252 4.11 2.70 16.13
CA THR A 252 3.25 3.34 15.11
C THR A 252 4.00 4.45 14.37
N LEU A 253 4.72 5.31 15.09
CA LEU A 253 5.56 6.37 14.51
C LEU A 253 6.67 5.79 13.61
N SER A 254 7.28 4.69 14.05
CA SER A 254 8.29 3.96 13.30
C SER A 254 7.76 3.45 11.97
N HIS A 255 6.60 2.78 11.97
CA HIS A 255 5.94 2.32 10.75
C HIS A 255 5.57 3.47 9.81
N PHE A 256 5.05 4.58 10.34
CA PHE A 256 4.77 5.78 9.55
C PHE A 256 6.02 6.35 8.88
N THR A 257 7.14 6.39 9.61
CA THR A 257 8.42 6.89 9.12
C THR A 257 8.96 6.03 7.99
N VAL A 258 8.96 4.71 8.16
CA VAL A 258 9.37 3.74 7.13
C VAL A 258 8.50 3.86 5.88
N SER A 259 7.17 3.97 6.04
CA SER A 259 6.24 4.17 4.93
C SER A 259 6.53 5.46 4.15
N SER A 260 6.83 6.56 4.84
CA SER A 260 7.22 7.83 4.23
C SER A 260 8.54 7.75 3.44
N LEU A 261 9.51 6.95 3.92
CA LEU A 261 10.78 6.73 3.23
C LEU A 261 10.61 5.92 1.94
N LEU A 262 9.75 4.89 1.97
CA LEU A 262 9.51 4.00 0.83
C LEU A 262 8.40 4.47 -0.10
N TYR A 263 7.64 5.49 0.28
CA TYR A 263 6.56 6.10 -0.51
C TYR A 263 6.93 6.39 -1.99
N PRO A 264 8.14 6.86 -2.33
CA PRO A 264 8.51 7.07 -3.72
C PRO A 264 8.36 5.85 -4.63
N TYR A 265 8.56 4.63 -4.09
CA TYR A 265 8.35 3.40 -4.84
C TYR A 265 6.87 3.16 -5.15
N HIS A 266 5.97 3.57 -4.24
CA HIS A 266 4.54 3.54 -4.53
C HIS A 266 4.19 4.48 -5.70
N VAL A 267 4.75 5.69 -5.74
CA VAL A 267 4.52 6.63 -6.85
C VAL A 267 5.03 6.04 -8.17
N VAL A 268 6.25 5.49 -8.17
CA VAL A 268 6.83 4.82 -9.33
C VAL A 268 5.96 3.66 -9.79
N SER A 269 5.44 2.83 -8.88
CA SER A 269 4.50 1.77 -9.21
C SER A 269 3.28 2.31 -9.95
N THR A 270 2.61 3.33 -9.40
CA THR A 270 1.41 3.93 -10.02
C THR A 270 1.72 4.49 -11.41
N CYS A 271 2.85 5.18 -11.60
CA CYS A 271 3.28 5.67 -12.92
C CYS A 271 3.52 4.51 -13.89
N MET A 272 4.26 3.48 -13.48
CA MET A 272 4.58 2.34 -14.33
C MET A 272 3.36 1.50 -14.72
N ILE A 273 2.27 1.52 -13.93
CA ILE A 273 1.00 0.85 -14.27
C ILE A 273 0.35 1.49 -15.52
N VAL A 274 0.48 2.81 -15.65
CA VAL A 274 -0.18 3.60 -16.70
C VAL A 274 0.76 3.86 -17.88
N ASN A 275 2.07 3.93 -17.64
CA ASN A 275 3.11 4.14 -18.63
C ASN A 275 3.01 3.16 -19.81
N GLY A 276 3.00 3.68 -21.04
CA GLY A 276 2.94 2.87 -22.26
C GLY A 276 1.61 2.16 -22.50
N SER A 277 0.59 2.38 -21.66
CA SER A 277 -0.78 1.91 -21.94
C SER A 277 -1.43 2.76 -23.03
N ARG A 278 -2.59 2.33 -23.54
CA ARG A 278 -3.37 3.10 -24.53
C ARG A 278 -3.95 4.43 -24.01
N LEU A 279 -3.83 4.70 -22.71
CA LEU A 279 -4.39 5.90 -22.09
C LEU A 279 -3.55 7.12 -22.39
N LYS A 280 -4.20 8.26 -22.65
CA LYS A 280 -3.51 9.55 -22.72
C LYS A 280 -2.73 9.87 -21.46
N ALA A 281 -3.23 9.43 -20.30
CA ALA A 281 -2.59 9.61 -18.99
C ALA A 281 -1.17 9.01 -18.87
N GLY A 282 -0.83 8.03 -19.69
CA GLY A 282 0.45 7.31 -19.64
C GLY A 282 1.40 7.62 -20.77
N ASN A 283 1.08 8.63 -21.58
CA ASN A 283 1.82 9.01 -22.77
C ASN A 283 2.02 10.52 -22.81
N LEU A 284 2.93 10.96 -23.68
CA LEU A 284 3.12 12.39 -23.94
C LEU A 284 1.81 13.00 -24.49
N PRO A 285 1.48 14.25 -24.11
CA PRO A 285 2.24 15.15 -23.24
C PRO A 285 1.94 14.98 -21.74
N MET A 286 0.99 14.12 -21.33
CA MET A 286 0.51 14.06 -19.94
C MET A 286 1.49 13.37 -18.99
N MET A 287 2.24 12.39 -19.46
CA MET A 287 3.28 11.69 -18.70
C MET A 287 4.50 11.46 -19.59
N GLU A 288 5.70 11.67 -19.04
CA GLU A 288 6.95 11.29 -19.72
C GLU A 288 7.04 9.78 -19.90
N ASN A 289 7.61 9.33 -21.02
CA ASN A 289 7.82 7.90 -21.24
C ASN A 289 8.98 7.38 -20.37
N TYR A 290 8.74 6.28 -19.67
CA TYR A 290 9.72 5.57 -18.85
C TYR A 290 10.12 4.25 -19.47
N VAL A 291 11.42 4.00 -19.60
CA VAL A 291 11.92 2.72 -20.13
C VAL A 291 11.74 1.59 -19.10
N ASN A 292 12.01 1.89 -17.84
CA ASN A 292 11.89 0.96 -16.72
C ASN A 292 11.60 1.72 -15.42
N TRP A 293 11.31 0.98 -14.34
CA TRP A 293 10.97 1.59 -13.05
C TRP A 293 12.12 2.39 -12.43
N LYS A 294 13.39 2.03 -12.72
CA LYS A 294 14.57 2.77 -12.22
C LYS A 294 14.72 4.11 -12.93
N ASP A 295 14.50 4.14 -14.25
CA ASP A 295 14.43 5.35 -15.06
C ASP A 295 13.29 6.26 -14.58
N CYS A 296 12.10 5.69 -14.33
CA CYS A 296 10.98 6.42 -13.73
C CYS A 296 11.37 7.06 -12.39
N TYR A 297 11.97 6.29 -11.48
CA TYR A 297 12.44 6.81 -10.21
C TYR A 297 13.48 7.94 -10.37
N ALA A 298 14.47 7.76 -11.25
CA ALA A 298 15.52 8.74 -11.49
C ALA A 298 14.97 10.06 -12.03
N LYS A 299 14.06 10.00 -13.03
CA LYS A 299 13.39 11.17 -13.59
C LYS A 299 12.51 11.89 -12.58
N LEU A 300 11.68 11.15 -11.84
CA LEU A 300 10.83 11.73 -10.78
C LEU A 300 11.65 12.34 -9.64
N ARG A 301 12.82 11.78 -9.34
CA ARG A 301 13.73 12.35 -8.34
C ARG A 301 14.40 13.62 -8.86
N ALA A 302 14.81 13.64 -10.13
CA ALA A 302 15.41 14.81 -10.78
C ALA A 302 14.45 16.01 -10.83
N THR A 303 13.15 15.77 -11.01
CA THR A 303 12.11 16.81 -11.00
C THR A 303 11.54 17.11 -9.61
N ASN A 304 11.99 16.41 -8.56
CA ASN A 304 11.46 16.51 -7.19
C ASN A 304 9.97 16.14 -7.05
N GLU A 305 9.46 15.32 -7.97
CA GLU A 305 8.06 14.84 -8.03
C GLU A 305 7.90 13.40 -7.47
N HIS A 306 8.98 12.75 -7.08
CA HIS A 306 8.99 11.39 -6.52
C HIS A 306 8.15 11.22 -5.23
N LYS A 307 7.75 12.29 -4.56
CA LYS A 307 6.86 12.26 -3.37
C LYS A 307 5.46 12.85 -3.63
N ARG A 308 5.03 12.97 -4.89
CA ARG A 308 3.67 13.42 -5.25
C ARG A 308 2.59 12.62 -4.54
N GLY A 309 1.60 13.30 -3.97
CA GLY A 309 0.48 12.69 -3.26
C GLY A 309 0.81 12.14 -1.86
N SER A 310 2.02 12.39 -1.34
CA SER A 310 2.39 12.05 0.04
C SER A 310 1.67 12.93 1.07
N SER A 311 1.42 14.19 0.70
CA SER A 311 0.52 15.11 1.41
C SER A 311 -0.74 15.34 0.58
N LEU A 312 -1.91 15.09 1.16
CA LEU A 312 -3.20 15.25 0.50
C LEU A 312 -3.88 16.60 0.82
N PHE A 313 -3.53 17.21 1.95
CA PHE A 313 -4.18 18.43 2.43
C PHE A 313 -3.36 19.68 2.12
N PHE A 314 -2.05 19.65 2.45
CA PHE A 314 -1.14 20.77 2.25
C PHE A 314 -0.17 20.44 1.12
N ARG A 315 -0.54 20.85 -0.09
CA ARG A 315 0.17 20.50 -1.32
C ARG A 315 0.84 21.74 -1.87
N ALA A 316 2.16 21.86 -1.67
CA ALA A 316 2.95 22.95 -2.27
C ALA A 316 3.54 22.48 -3.59
N VAL A 317 3.61 23.38 -4.58
CA VAL A 317 4.34 23.12 -5.83
C VAL A 317 5.82 22.89 -5.49
N PRO A 318 6.45 21.83 -6.01
CA PRO A 318 7.87 21.60 -5.80
C PRO A 318 8.69 22.78 -6.32
N LYS A 319 9.77 23.12 -5.62
CA LYS A 319 10.80 24.02 -6.14
C LYS A 319 11.54 23.26 -7.24
N ALA A 320 10.98 23.25 -8.45
CA ALA A 320 11.66 22.66 -9.60
C ALA A 320 12.85 23.55 -9.99
N ILE A 321 13.99 22.92 -10.30
CA ILE A 321 15.00 23.52 -11.16
C ILE A 321 14.37 23.52 -12.56
N THR A 322 14.19 24.71 -13.10
CA THR A 322 13.44 25.10 -14.29
C THR A 322 13.25 23.99 -15.34
N LYS A 323 12.00 23.57 -15.57
CA LYS A 323 11.57 23.09 -16.89
C LYS A 323 10.28 23.79 -17.29
N ALA A 324 10.39 24.59 -18.34
CA ALA A 324 9.26 25.09 -19.10
C ALA A 324 8.53 23.89 -19.71
N SER A 325 7.37 23.55 -19.18
CA SER A 325 6.42 22.69 -19.87
C SER A 325 5.04 23.34 -19.80
N ASN A 326 4.57 23.79 -20.96
CA ASN A 326 3.32 24.55 -21.17
C ASN A 326 2.05 23.69 -20.98
N ILE A 327 2.10 22.65 -20.12
CA ILE A 327 1.05 21.65 -19.94
C ILE A 327 0.30 21.89 -18.62
N PHE A 328 0.92 22.58 -17.67
CA PHE A 328 0.27 23.07 -16.47
C PHE A 328 -0.45 24.38 -16.77
N ALA A 329 -1.59 24.62 -16.11
CA ALA A 329 -2.17 25.96 -16.11
C ALA A 329 -1.07 26.96 -15.69
N PRO A 330 -0.85 28.06 -16.43
CA PRO A 330 0.25 28.97 -16.17
C PRO A 330 0.19 29.43 -14.72
N TYR A 331 1.32 29.29 -14.03
CA TYR A 331 1.41 29.66 -12.63
C TYR A 331 1.14 31.17 -12.48
N PRO A 332 0.27 31.59 -11.55
CA PRO A 332 0.11 33.01 -11.28
C PRO A 332 1.44 33.56 -10.74
N GLU A 333 1.89 34.69 -11.30
CA GLU A 333 3.10 35.37 -10.85
C GLU A 333 2.95 35.78 -9.38
N MET A 334 3.94 35.42 -8.56
CA MET A 334 3.99 35.85 -7.17
C MET A 334 4.43 37.32 -7.14
N LYS A 335 3.47 38.23 -6.97
CA LYS A 335 3.74 39.64 -6.64
C LYS A 335 4.16 39.81 -5.18
#